data_AF-V4K0H5-F1
#
_entry.id   AF-V4K0H5-F1
#
_cell.length_a   1.000
_cell.length_b   1.000
_cell.length_c   1.000
_cell.angle_alpha   90.00
_cell.angle_beta   90.00
_cell.angle_gamma   90.00
#
_symmetry.space_group_name_H-M   'P 1'
#
loop_
_entity.id
_entity.type
_entity.pdbx_description
1 polymer ?
#
loop_
_entity_poly.entity_id
_entity_poly.type
_entity_poly.pdbx_seq_one_letter_code
_entity_poly.pdbx_strand_id
1 'polypeptide(L)'
;MRCVARSLGLNYIDPERLYVIRSYGSRSRATARIYMMPSAWRFALNMGPVYLIEFISERFDRLTPMGKAEVIVHELLHIPPAFSGGLRPHGRLVNDGLARRLTSRVDEGCLRLLGGHEEGR
;
A
#
# COMPACT_ATOMS: atom_id res chain seq x y z
N MET A 1 3.12 -0.12 -6.76
CA MET A 1 2.47 0.91 -5.93
C MET A 1 1.93 2.09 -6.72
N ARG A 2 2.80 2.92 -7.33
CA ARG A 2 2.39 4.12 -8.09
C ARG A 2 1.34 3.86 -9.18
N CYS A 3 1.49 2.77 -9.93
CA CYS A 3 0.56 2.37 -10.99
C CYS A 3 -0.86 2.14 -10.45
N VAL A 4 -0.98 1.41 -9.33
CA VAL A 4 -2.28 1.10 -8.70
C VAL A 4 -2.95 2.37 -8.15
N ALA A 5 -2.20 3.22 -7.44
CA ALA A 5 -2.73 4.49 -6.94
C ALA A 5 -3.26 5.38 -8.07
N ARG A 6 -2.52 5.49 -9.19
CA ARG A 6 -2.95 6.24 -10.38
C ARG A 6 -4.19 5.64 -11.04
N SER A 7 -4.25 4.31 -11.17
CA SER A 7 -5.42 3.62 -11.76
C SER A 7 -6.71 3.93 -11.01
N LEU A 8 -6.63 4.12 -9.70
CA LEU A 8 -7.77 4.45 -8.84
C LEU A 8 -8.01 5.96 -8.68
N GLY A 9 -7.25 6.81 -9.38
CA GLY A 9 -7.36 8.26 -9.27
C GLY A 9 -6.96 8.83 -7.91
N LEU A 10 -6.14 8.11 -7.13
CA LEU A 10 -5.67 8.54 -5.81
C LEU A 10 -4.52 9.55 -5.92
N ASN A 11 -4.75 10.62 -6.68
CA ASN A 11 -3.74 11.64 -7.02
C ASN A 11 -3.25 12.45 -5.81
N TYR A 12 -3.95 12.37 -4.68
CA TYR A 12 -3.53 12.99 -3.42
C TYR A 12 -2.37 12.26 -2.73
N ILE A 13 -2.06 11.03 -3.17
CA ILE A 13 -0.97 10.24 -2.59
C ILE A 13 0.33 10.71 -3.22
N ASP A 14 1.15 11.35 -2.39
CA ASP A 14 2.46 11.83 -2.79
C ASP A 14 3.46 10.66 -2.84
N PRO A 15 3.99 10.29 -4.03
CA PRO A 15 4.91 9.17 -4.16
C PRO A 15 6.29 9.43 -3.55
N GLU A 16 6.67 10.68 -3.29
CA GLU A 16 7.95 11.01 -2.64
C GLU A 16 7.90 10.81 -1.12
N ARG A 17 6.68 10.78 -0.56
CA ARG A 17 6.42 10.60 0.88
C ARG A 17 5.68 9.30 1.21
N LEU A 18 5.57 8.39 0.24
CA LEU A 18 5.08 7.03 0.41
C LEU A 18 6.19 6.02 0.12
N TYR A 19 6.75 5.47 1.18
CA TYR A 19 7.80 4.46 1.11
C TYR A 19 7.20 3.06 1.08
N VAL A 20 7.93 2.12 0.49
CA VAL A 20 7.58 0.71 0.47
C VAL A 20 8.80 -0.08 0.89
N ILE A 21 8.64 -0.97 1.86
CA ILE A 21 9.63 -1.99 2.18
C ILE A 21 9.05 -3.39 1.99
N ARG A 22 9.94 -4.35 1.78
CA ARG A 22 9.63 -5.78 1.85
C ARG A 22 10.39 -6.37 3.02
N SER A 23 9.70 -7.10 3.88
CA SER A 23 10.29 -7.80 5.02
C SER A 23 10.27 -9.31 4.83
N TYR A 24 11.19 -9.99 5.53
CA TYR A 24 11.43 -11.43 5.45
C TYR A 24 11.66 -11.99 6.85
N GLY A 25 11.47 -13.29 7.03
CA GLY A 25 11.59 -14.00 8.30
C GLY A 25 10.41 -13.76 9.26
N SER A 26 9.30 -13.19 8.79
CA SER A 26 8.19 -12.80 9.67
C SER A 26 7.29 -13.99 10.03
N ARG A 27 7.00 -14.17 11.32
CA ARG A 27 5.96 -15.11 11.80
C ARG A 27 4.55 -14.50 11.80
N SER A 28 4.42 -13.24 11.39
CA SER A 28 3.16 -12.51 11.35
C SER A 28 2.12 -13.21 10.47
N ARG A 29 0.83 -13.03 10.81
CA ARG A 29 -0.29 -13.45 9.94
C ARG A 29 -0.69 -12.37 8.93
N ALA A 30 -0.24 -11.13 9.12
CA ALA A 30 -0.49 -10.04 8.19
C ALA A 30 0.21 -10.28 6.85
N THR A 31 -0.42 -9.84 5.76
CA THR A 31 0.16 -9.86 4.41
C THR A 31 0.92 -8.57 4.11
N ALA A 32 0.37 -7.45 4.56
CA ALA A 32 1.00 -6.15 4.52
C ALA A 32 0.64 -5.36 5.79
N ARG A 33 1.33 -4.25 6.00
CA ARG A 33 1.05 -3.28 7.05
C ARG A 33 1.30 -1.88 6.52
N ILE A 34 0.57 -0.92 7.04
CA ILE A 34 0.82 0.50 6.82
C ILE A 34 1.18 1.21 8.12
N TYR A 35 2.14 2.11 8.01
CA TYR A 35 2.59 2.98 9.08
C TYR A 35 2.50 4.43 8.63
N MET A 36 2.21 5.30 9.59
CA MET A 36 2.46 6.73 9.47
C MET A 36 3.70 7.08 10.29
N MET A 37 4.46 8.07 9.84
CA MET A 37 5.56 8.61 10.62
C MET A 37 5.01 9.48 11.76
N PRO A 38 5.33 9.17 13.03
CA PRO A 38 4.83 9.94 14.17
C PRO A 38 5.17 11.43 14.06
N SER A 39 4.26 12.28 14.53
CA SER A 39 4.38 13.75 14.42
C SER A 39 5.65 14.30 15.04
N ALA A 40 6.11 13.76 16.17
CA ALA A 40 7.34 14.19 16.84
C ALA A 40 8.58 14.00 15.97
N TRP A 41 8.69 12.86 15.28
CA TRP A 41 9.79 12.59 14.35
C TRP A 41 9.75 13.50 13.13
N ARG A 42 8.56 13.73 12.58
CA ARG A 42 8.37 14.67 11.46
C ARG A 42 8.78 16.08 11.83
N PHE A 43 8.43 16.53 13.03
CA PHE A 43 8.83 17.82 13.56
C PHE A 43 10.36 17.91 13.71
N ALA A 44 10.98 16.94 14.39
CA ALA A 44 12.42 16.94 14.63
C ALA A 44 13.26 16.92 13.34
N LEU A 45 12.76 16.25 12.29
CA LEU A 45 13.44 16.10 11.00
C LEU A 45 12.99 17.12 9.94
N ASN A 46 12.13 18.08 10.30
CA ASN A 46 11.53 19.05 9.37
C ASN A 46 10.89 18.40 8.12
N MET A 47 10.14 17.31 8.33
CA MET A 47 9.49 16.54 7.28
C MET A 47 7.97 16.73 7.30
N GLY A 48 7.37 16.72 6.10
CA GLY A 48 5.91 16.59 5.96
C GLY A 48 5.40 15.20 6.37
N PRO A 49 4.07 14.97 6.29
CA PRO A 49 3.48 13.64 6.45
C PRO A 49 4.16 12.58 5.59
N VAL A 50 4.55 11.46 6.21
CA VAL A 50 5.23 10.33 5.56
C VAL A 50 4.51 9.03 5.93
N TYR A 51 4.38 8.15 4.95
CA TYR A 51 3.78 6.83 5.08
C TYR A 51 4.76 5.74 4.63
N LEU A 52 4.67 4.58 5.27
CA LEU A 52 5.44 3.39 4.91
C LEU A 52 4.50 2.21 4.79
N ILE A 53 4.59 1.47 3.69
CA ILE A 53 3.90 0.19 3.53
C ILE A 53 4.93 -0.93 3.52
N GLU A 54 4.73 -1.89 4.42
CA GLU A 54 5.54 -3.09 4.55
C GLU A 54 4.80 -4.27 3.93
N PHE A 55 5.41 -4.92 2.94
CA PHE A 55 4.93 -6.21 2.41
C PHE A 55 5.69 -7.35 3.08
N ILE A 56 4.96 -8.30 3.68
CA ILE A 56 5.54 -9.49 4.31
C ILE A 56 5.70 -10.57 3.25
N SER A 57 6.94 -10.83 2.84
CA SER A 57 7.28 -11.65 1.67
C SER A 57 6.65 -13.05 1.73
N GLU A 58 6.66 -13.70 2.90
CA GLU A 58 6.12 -15.06 3.11
C GLU A 58 4.65 -15.20 2.71
N ARG A 59 3.90 -14.09 2.65
CA ARG A 59 2.48 -14.06 2.31
C ARG A 59 2.23 -13.30 1.02
N PHE A 60 2.77 -12.09 0.92
CA PHE A 60 2.48 -11.20 -0.19
C PHE A 60 3.01 -11.75 -1.52
N ASP A 61 4.22 -12.32 -1.54
CA ASP A 61 4.84 -12.71 -2.81
C ASP A 61 4.18 -13.95 -3.43
N ARG A 62 3.52 -14.78 -2.60
CA ARG A 62 2.74 -15.96 -3.02
C ARG A 62 1.37 -15.61 -3.61
N LEU A 63 0.95 -14.35 -3.53
CA LEU A 63 -0.33 -13.93 -4.07
C LEU A 63 -0.29 -13.83 -5.59
N THR A 64 -1.44 -14.09 -6.21
CA THR A 64 -1.66 -13.77 -7.64
C THR A 64 -1.53 -12.25 -7.86
N PRO A 65 -1.32 -11.80 -9.11
CA PRO A 65 -1.28 -10.36 -9.39
C PRO A 65 -2.51 -9.61 -8.90
N MET A 66 -3.69 -10.23 -9.03
CA MET A 66 -4.96 -9.70 -8.51
C MET A 66 -4.97 -9.62 -6.98
N GLY A 67 -4.48 -10.66 -6.30
CA GLY A 67 -4.37 -10.67 -4.83
C GLY A 67 -3.39 -9.61 -4.31
N LYS A 68 -2.24 -9.46 -4.98
CA LYS A 68 -1.28 -8.38 -4.69
C LYS A 68 -1.93 -7.01 -4.84
N ALA A 69 -2.71 -6.82 -5.91
CA ALA A 69 -3.45 -5.58 -6.12
C ALA A 69 -4.49 -5.33 -5.02
N GLU A 70 -5.28 -6.34 -4.61
CA GLU A 70 -6.26 -6.20 -3.51
C GLU A 70 -5.60 -5.77 -2.20
N VAL A 71 -4.47 -6.37 -1.84
CA VAL A 71 -3.69 -5.96 -0.65
C VAL A 71 -3.17 -4.54 -0.80
N ILE A 72 -2.57 -4.20 -1.94
CA ILE A 72 -2.09 -2.83 -2.20
C ILE A 72 -3.22 -1.81 -2.05
N VAL A 73 -4.38 -2.08 -2.66
CA VAL A 73 -5.54 -1.20 -2.58
C VAL A 73 -6.00 -1.06 -1.13
N HIS A 74 -6.05 -2.15 -0.36
CA HIS A 74 -6.38 -2.12 1.06
C HIS A 74 -5.45 -1.17 1.84
N GLU A 75 -4.13 -1.31 1.68
CA GLU A 75 -3.17 -0.44 2.35
C GLU A 75 -3.31 1.03 1.92
N LEU A 76 -3.55 1.30 0.62
CA LEU A 76 -3.76 2.67 0.13
C LEU A 76 -5.04 3.31 0.69
N LEU A 77 -6.10 2.53 0.96
CA LEU A 77 -7.35 3.05 1.54
C LEU A 77 -7.16 3.60 2.96
N HIS A 78 -6.17 3.10 3.70
CA HIS A 78 -5.80 3.64 5.00
C HIS A 78 -5.26 5.07 4.93
N ILE A 79 -4.72 5.51 3.78
CA ILE A 79 -4.20 6.87 3.60
C ILE A 79 -5.37 7.84 3.33
N PRO A 80 -5.62 8.83 4.20
CA PRO A 80 -6.69 9.79 3.99
C PRO A 80 -6.38 10.75 2.82
N PRO A 81 -7.40 11.25 2.09
CA PRO A 81 -7.27 12.24 1.01
C PRO A 81 -6.53 13.51 1.41
N ALA A 82 -6.63 13.92 2.68
CA ALA A 82 -5.89 15.07 3.20
C ALA A 82 -4.37 14.85 3.29
N PHE A 83 -3.90 13.60 3.18
CA PHE A 83 -2.50 13.20 3.30
C PHE A 83 -1.81 13.81 4.54
N SER A 84 -2.54 13.90 5.65
CA SER A 84 -2.19 14.73 6.82
C SER A 84 -1.27 14.04 7.84
N GLY A 85 -0.92 12.78 7.63
CA GLY A 85 -0.08 11.98 8.54
C GLY A 85 -0.87 11.12 9.52
N GLY A 86 -2.20 11.06 9.41
CA GLY A 86 -3.05 10.09 10.10
C GLY A 86 -3.32 8.84 9.24
N LEU A 87 -3.83 7.77 9.87
CA LEU A 87 -4.33 6.57 9.22
C LEU A 87 -5.84 6.41 9.49
N ARG A 88 -6.59 6.03 8.47
CA ARG A 88 -7.99 5.63 8.64
C ARG A 88 -8.03 4.25 9.31
N PRO A 89 -8.84 4.02 10.36
CA PRO A 89 -9.04 2.68 10.89
C PRO A 89 -9.89 1.84 9.94
N HIS A 90 -9.90 0.51 10.17
CA HIS A 90 -10.85 -0.37 9.48
C HIS A 90 -12.30 0.06 9.73
N GLY A 91 -13.14 -0.09 8.72
CA GLY A 91 -14.54 0.31 8.75
C GLY A 91 -15.09 0.51 7.35
N ARG A 92 -16.06 1.42 7.20
CA ARG A 92 -16.75 1.64 5.91
C ARG A 92 -15.80 2.02 4.78
N LEU A 93 -14.76 2.80 5.06
CA LEU A 93 -13.81 3.31 4.06
C LEU A 93 -12.56 2.44 3.90
N VAL A 94 -12.36 1.46 4.79
CA VAL A 94 -11.20 0.57 4.76
C VAL A 94 -11.63 -0.83 5.19
N ASN A 95 -11.90 -1.69 4.21
CA ASN A 95 -12.28 -3.09 4.40
C ASN A 95 -12.01 -3.89 3.12
N ASP A 96 -11.95 -5.22 3.28
CA ASP A 96 -11.61 -6.15 2.19
C ASP A 96 -12.62 -6.12 1.04
N GLY A 97 -13.92 -5.96 1.35
CA GLY A 97 -14.96 -5.87 0.33
C GLY A 97 -14.80 -4.65 -0.57
N LEU A 98 -14.49 -3.49 0.01
CA LEU A 98 -14.19 -2.27 -0.75
C LEU A 98 -12.89 -2.40 -1.53
N ALA A 99 -11.84 -2.95 -0.92
CA ALA A 99 -10.57 -3.19 -1.60
C ALA A 99 -10.79 -4.05 -2.85
N ARG A 100 -11.43 -5.22 -2.70
CA ARG A 100 -11.78 -6.12 -3.80
C ARG A 100 -12.57 -5.44 -4.91
N ARG A 101 -13.59 -4.66 -4.55
CA ARG A 101 -14.41 -3.91 -5.52
C ARG A 101 -13.60 -2.87 -6.28
N LEU A 102 -12.65 -2.21 -5.64
CA LEU A 102 -11.81 -1.21 -6.30
C LEU A 102 -10.72 -1.86 -7.14
N THR A 103 -10.21 -3.04 -6.75
CA THR A 103 -9.22 -3.79 -7.53
C THR A 103 -9.69 -4.07 -8.96
N SER A 104 -10.99 -4.28 -9.20
CA SER A 104 -11.52 -4.49 -10.56
C SER A 104 -11.40 -3.26 -11.48
N ARG A 105 -11.04 -2.09 -10.94
CA ARG A 105 -10.78 -0.86 -11.68
C ARG A 105 -9.29 -0.59 -11.88
N VAL A 106 -8.42 -1.47 -11.37
CA VAL A 106 -6.97 -1.36 -11.57
C VAL A 106 -6.65 -1.72 -13.01
N ASP A 107 -5.83 -0.89 -13.66
CA ASP A 107 -5.44 -1.10 -15.06
C ASP A 107 -4.73 -2.45 -15.27
N GLU A 108 -5.02 -3.13 -16.37
CA GLU A 108 -4.45 -4.44 -16.68
C GLU A 108 -2.92 -4.40 -16.86
N GLY A 109 -2.38 -3.29 -17.37
CA GLY A 109 -0.94 -3.04 -17.41
C GLY A 109 -0.34 -3.02 -16.00
N CYS A 110 -1.00 -2.36 -15.05
CA CYS A 110 -0.59 -2.40 -13.64
C CYS A 110 -0.65 -3.81 -13.05
N LEU A 111 -1.69 -4.59 -13.37
CA LEU A 111 -1.80 -5.98 -12.91
C LEU A 111 -0.66 -6.84 -13.46
N ARG A 112 -0.29 -6.70 -14.74
CA ARG A 112 0.84 -7.41 -15.35
C ARG A 112 2.17 -7.09 -14.64
N LEU A 113 2.40 -5.82 -14.29
CA LEU A 113 3.59 -5.41 -13.52
C LEU A 113 3.66 -6.06 -12.12
N LEU A 114 2.51 -6.38 -11.51
CA LEU A 114 2.49 -7.10 -10.22
C LEU A 114 2.76 -8.60 -10.35
N GLY A 115 2.60 -9.15 -11.56
CA GLY A 115 2.96 -10.53 -11.90
C GLY A 115 4.42 -10.70 -12.31
N GLY A 116 5.10 -9.62 -12.70
CA GLY A 116 6.48 -9.66 -13.19
C GLY A 116 7.53 -9.29 -12.15
N HIS A 117 8.15 -10.32 -11.56
CA HIS A 117 9.59 -10.41 -11.24
C HIS A 117 9.89 -11.87 -10.84
N GLU A 118 9.81 -12.78 -11.81
CA GLU A 118 10.73 -13.92 -11.84
C GLU A 118 11.92 -13.49 -12.70
N GLU A 119 12.80 -12.68 -12.15
CA GLU A 119 14.10 -12.38 -12.76
C GLU A 119 15.04 -11.87 -11.67
N GLY A 120 16.03 -12.71 -11.34
CA GLY A 120 17.04 -12.44 -10.31
C GLY A 120 17.52 -13.71 -9.64
N ARG A 121 18.31 -14.49 -10.38
CA ARG A 121 19.17 -15.58 -9.91
C ARG A 121 20.13 -15.12 -8.82
#